data_AF-A0A7S2ZUS8-F1
#
_entry.id   AF-A0A7S2ZUS8-F1
#
_cell.length_a   1.000
_cell.length_b   1.000
_cell.length_c   1.000
_cell.angle_alpha   90.00
_cell.angle_beta   90.00
_cell.angle_gamma   90.00
#
_symmetry.space_group_name_H-M   'P 1'
#
loop_
_entity.id
_entity.type
_entity.pdbx_description
1 polymer ?
#
loop_
_entity_poly.entity_id
_entity_poly.type
_entity_poly.pdbx_seq_one_letter_code
_entity_poly.pdbx_strand_id
1 'polypeptide(L)'
;MSEKSFVAKLFRRDSVAVVSKKEEDVADKDPRHPGAHPRGGMTESQAIVAAQRRVAFDIIKQIGMNVLRGKDLLYVTFPAKCSEPTTVLQNLAKTLSYSDHFLVAAGKSNDPVERLGRMAAVKIAGLHLT
;
A
#
# COMPACT_ATOMS: atom_id res chain seq x y z
N MET A 1 -48.02 -9.78 21.02
CA MET A 1 -47.18 -8.56 20.93
C MET A 1 -45.91 -8.93 20.13
N SER A 2 -46.05 -9.35 18.87
CA SER A 2 -45.83 -8.64 17.58
C SER A 2 -44.38 -8.13 17.34
N GLU A 3 -43.70 -8.76 16.37
CA GLU A 3 -42.33 -8.56 15.86
C GLU A 3 -41.94 -7.10 15.47
N LYS A 4 -42.90 -6.17 15.43
CA LYS A 4 -42.65 -4.78 15.03
C LYS A 4 -41.88 -3.95 16.07
N SER A 5 -41.65 -4.49 17.28
CA SER A 5 -40.91 -3.79 18.35
C SER A 5 -39.38 -3.92 18.23
N PHE A 6 -38.85 -4.96 17.57
CA PHE A 6 -37.41 -5.21 17.50
C PHE A 6 -36.71 -4.34 16.44
N VAL A 7 -37.37 -4.11 15.30
CA VAL A 7 -36.79 -3.38 14.15
C VAL A 7 -36.67 -1.87 14.43
N ALA A 8 -37.52 -1.30 15.29
CA ALA A 8 -37.50 0.13 15.61
C ALA A 8 -36.33 0.55 16.52
N LYS A 9 -35.66 -0.40 17.19
CA LYS A 9 -34.55 -0.11 18.12
C LYS A 9 -33.18 -0.03 17.43
N LEU A 10 -33.09 -0.40 16.15
CA LEU A 10 -31.83 -0.48 15.42
C LEU A 10 -31.51 0.79 14.59
N PHE A 11 -32.42 1.77 14.51
CA PHE A 11 -32.34 2.85 13.51
C PHE A 11 -32.49 4.30 14.00
N ARG A 12 -32.33 4.59 15.30
CA ARG A 12 -32.14 5.99 15.79
C ARG A 12 -30.88 6.04 16.65
N ARG A 13 -29.72 6.29 16.03
CA ARG A 13 -29.05 7.62 16.01
C ARG A 13 -29.06 8.28 17.38
N ASP A 14 -27.92 8.27 18.05
CA ASP A 14 -27.37 9.50 18.62
C ASP A 14 -25.84 9.49 18.51
N SER A 15 -25.40 10.58 17.91
CA SER A 15 -24.06 11.09 17.70
C SER A 15 -23.20 11.14 18.96
N VAL A 16 -21.91 10.85 18.76
CA VAL A 16 -20.75 11.45 19.43
C VAL A 16 -20.83 11.52 20.96
N ALA A 17 -20.34 10.46 21.61
CA ALA A 17 -19.75 10.55 22.93
C ALA A 17 -18.31 10.01 22.85
N VAL A 18 -17.35 10.94 22.77
CA VAL A 18 -15.95 10.68 23.07
C VAL A 18 -15.86 10.32 24.54
N VAL A 19 -15.71 9.04 24.88
CA VAL A 19 -15.19 8.61 26.18
C VAL A 19 -14.29 7.40 25.99
N SER A 20 -12.99 7.69 26.05
CA SER A 20 -11.89 6.82 26.42
C SER A 20 -12.30 5.59 27.25
N LYS A 21 -12.10 4.40 26.67
CA LYS A 21 -11.88 3.15 27.42
C LYS A 21 -10.88 2.28 26.64
N LYS A 22 -9.64 2.30 27.13
CA LYS A 22 -8.57 1.30 27.02
C LYS A 22 -8.65 0.30 25.86
N GLU A 23 -8.03 0.66 24.75
CA GLU A 23 -7.44 -0.28 23.79
C GLU A 23 -6.04 -0.65 24.30
N GLU A 24 -5.99 -1.47 25.34
CA GLU A 24 -4.82 -2.29 25.65
C GLU A 24 -5.19 -3.74 25.28
N ASP A 25 -4.25 -4.40 24.61
CA ASP A 25 -4.14 -5.86 24.45
C ASP A 25 -4.68 -6.56 23.18
N VAL A 26 -4.49 -5.97 21.99
CA VAL A 26 -4.32 -6.77 20.73
C VAL A 26 -3.21 -6.23 19.81
N ALA A 27 -2.20 -5.54 20.37
CA ALA A 27 -1.09 -4.97 19.58
C ALA A 27 0.27 -5.62 19.89
N ASP A 28 0.28 -6.75 20.59
CA ASP A 28 1.52 -7.48 20.88
C ASP A 28 1.70 -8.59 19.83
N LYS A 29 2.71 -8.40 18.97
CA LYS A 29 3.17 -9.30 17.89
C LYS A 29 2.39 -9.26 16.58
N ASP A 30 2.54 -8.18 15.81
CA ASP A 30 2.42 -8.27 14.35
C ASP A 30 3.83 -8.22 13.73
N PRO A 31 4.58 -9.35 13.67
CA PRO A 31 5.94 -9.35 13.16
C PRO A 31 5.91 -9.46 11.63
N ARG A 32 5.15 -8.59 10.93
CA ARG A 32 5.23 -8.57 9.45
C ARG A 32 6.62 -8.15 8.97
N HIS A 33 7.34 -7.39 9.80
CA HIS A 33 8.70 -6.97 9.55
C HIS A 33 9.45 -6.63 10.85
N PRO A 34 10.74 -6.99 11.02
CA PRO A 34 11.54 -6.66 12.21
C PRO A 34 11.65 -5.16 12.52
N GLY A 35 11.39 -4.30 11.53
CA GLY A 35 11.38 -2.84 11.66
C GLY A 35 10.00 -2.20 11.80
N ALA A 36 8.93 -2.95 12.04
CA ALA A 36 7.58 -2.40 12.15
C ALA A 36 7.44 -1.50 13.40
N HIS A 37 6.86 -0.32 13.23
CA HIS A 37 6.62 0.61 14.33
C HIS A 37 5.36 0.19 15.12
N PRO A 38 5.33 0.31 16.47
CA PRO A 38 4.20 -0.15 17.30
C PRO A 38 2.85 0.51 16.97
N ARG A 39 2.85 1.70 16.37
CA ARG A 39 1.64 2.40 15.89
C ARG A 39 1.30 2.11 14.41
N GLY A 40 1.92 1.09 13.82
CA GLY A 40 1.87 0.82 12.38
C GLY A 40 2.95 1.60 11.60
N GLY A 41 3.24 1.14 10.39
CA GLY A 41 4.30 1.68 9.53
C GLY A 41 5.68 1.05 9.78
N MET A 42 6.70 1.53 9.05
CA MET A 42 8.10 1.17 9.32
C MET A 42 8.75 2.21 10.25
N THR A 43 9.59 1.75 11.15
CA THR A 43 10.38 2.60 12.03
C THR A 43 11.48 3.26 11.21
N GLU A 44 11.45 4.58 11.13
CA GLU A 44 12.49 5.35 10.44
C GLU A 44 13.73 5.48 11.34
N SER A 45 14.75 4.66 11.08
CA SER A 45 16.08 4.92 11.63
C SER A 45 16.67 6.13 10.93
N GLN A 46 16.98 7.19 11.69
CA GLN A 46 17.60 8.41 11.16
C GLN A 46 18.89 8.12 10.37
N ALA A 47 19.62 7.05 10.73
CA ALA A 47 20.80 6.61 10.00
C ALA A 47 20.46 6.08 8.60
N ILE A 48 19.37 5.31 8.47
CA ILE A 48 18.90 4.77 7.18
C ILE A 48 18.40 5.91 6.28
N VAL A 49 17.62 6.83 6.84
CA VAL A 49 17.13 8.01 6.11
C VAL A 49 18.28 8.87 5.60
N ALA A 50 19.31 9.11 6.43
CA ALA A 50 20.49 9.87 6.02
C ALA A 50 21.26 9.18 4.89
N ALA A 51 21.42 7.86 4.95
CA ALA A 51 22.07 7.08 3.89
C ALA A 51 21.28 7.15 2.56
N GLN A 52 19.95 7.02 2.62
CA GLN A 52 19.07 7.11 1.44
C GLN A 52 19.14 8.49 0.78
N ARG A 53 19.14 9.58 1.57
CA ARG A 53 19.24 10.96 1.05
C ARG A 53 20.51 11.16 0.23
N ARG A 54 21.65 10.69 0.73
CA ARG A 54 22.93 10.81 0.02
C ARG A 54 22.87 10.16 -1.36
N VAL A 55 22.33 8.95 -1.42
CA VAL A 55 22.17 8.20 -2.66
C VAL A 55 21.21 8.88 -3.63
N ALA A 56 20.11 9.45 -3.14
CA ALA A 56 19.18 10.21 -3.96
C ALA A 56 19.83 11.45 -4.59
N PHE A 57 20.66 12.19 -3.83
CA PHE A 57 21.42 13.32 -4.36
C PHE A 57 22.40 12.90 -5.46
N ASP A 58 23.08 11.77 -5.30
CA ASP A 58 24.01 11.25 -6.31
C ASP A 58 23.27 10.90 -7.61
N ILE A 59 22.08 10.28 -7.51
CA ILE A 59 21.23 9.98 -8.67
C ILE A 59 20.77 11.26 -9.36
N ILE A 60 20.23 12.22 -8.59
CA ILE A 60 19.73 13.50 -9.14
C ILE A 60 20.85 14.23 -9.88
N LYS A 61 22.05 14.26 -9.32
CA LYS A 61 23.21 14.90 -9.96
C LYS A 61 23.57 14.22 -11.29
N GLN A 62 23.57 12.88 -11.33
CA GLN A 62 23.86 12.13 -12.55
C GLN A 62 22.78 12.32 -13.62
N ILE A 63 21.51 12.25 -13.24
CA ILE A 63 20.37 12.44 -14.14
C ILE A 63 20.36 13.88 -14.66
N GLY A 64 20.44 14.87 -13.77
CA GLY A 64 20.39 16.29 -14.13
C GLY A 64 21.50 16.70 -15.11
N MET A 65 22.73 16.21 -14.90
CA MET A 65 23.83 16.46 -15.84
C MET A 65 23.57 15.87 -17.23
N ASN A 66 22.88 14.73 -17.33
CA ASN A 66 22.59 14.07 -18.61
C ASN A 66 21.39 14.70 -19.32
N VAL A 67 20.35 15.10 -18.57
CA VAL A 67 19.19 15.83 -19.10
C VAL A 67 19.61 17.20 -19.65
N LEU A 68 20.45 17.95 -18.93
CA LEU A 68 20.99 19.24 -19.42
C LEU A 68 21.84 19.09 -20.69
N ARG A 69 22.38 17.90 -20.94
CA ARG A 69 23.11 17.56 -22.18
C ARG A 69 22.19 17.08 -23.31
N GLY A 70 20.87 17.12 -23.13
CA GLY A 70 19.88 16.68 -24.12
C GLY A 70 19.81 15.16 -24.30
N LYS A 71 20.35 14.38 -23.36
CA LYS A 71 20.27 12.91 -23.41
C LYS A 71 19.00 12.43 -22.72
N ASP A 72 18.36 11.44 -23.32
CA ASP A 72 17.23 10.74 -22.72
C ASP A 72 17.69 9.95 -21.47
N LEU A 73 16.79 9.80 -20.50
CA LEU A 73 16.99 9.03 -19.27
C LEU A 73 17.30 7.55 -19.56
N LEU A 74 16.87 7.05 -20.73
CA LEU A 74 17.17 5.70 -21.18
C LEU A 74 18.67 5.45 -21.41
N TYR A 75 19.47 6.50 -21.60
CA TYR A 75 20.94 6.39 -21.74
C TYR A 75 21.68 6.47 -20.40
N VAL A 76 20.97 6.70 -19.29
CA VAL A 76 21.55 6.80 -17.96
C VAL A 76 21.35 5.47 -17.23
N THR A 77 22.44 4.74 -17.00
CA THR A 77 22.38 3.52 -16.20
C THR A 77 22.06 3.87 -14.75
N PHE A 78 20.97 3.31 -14.23
CA PHE A 78 20.61 3.46 -12.83
C PHE A 78 21.65 2.76 -11.93
N PRO A 79 22.09 3.36 -10.81
CA PRO A 79 23.09 2.74 -9.95
C PRO A 79 22.62 1.39 -9.39
N ALA A 80 23.47 0.35 -9.51
CA ALA A 80 23.17 -0.99 -9.03
C ALA A 80 22.86 -1.04 -7.52
N LYS A 81 23.46 -0.15 -6.72
CA LYS A 81 23.22 -0.02 -5.27
C LYS A 81 21.78 0.34 -4.90
N CYS A 82 21.04 0.90 -5.85
CA CYS A 82 19.66 1.33 -5.68
C CYS A 82 18.66 0.38 -6.34
N SER A 83 19.17 -0.60 -7.09
CA SER A 83 18.35 -1.56 -7.81
C SER A 83 17.98 -2.71 -6.89
N GLU A 84 16.70 -3.08 -6.86
CA GLU A 84 16.27 -4.37 -6.32
C GLU A 84 16.81 -5.49 -7.24
N PRO A 85 17.19 -6.68 -6.72
CA PRO A 85 17.58 -7.83 -7.53
C PRO A 85 16.38 -8.50 -8.23
N THR A 86 15.50 -7.70 -8.82
CA THR A 86 14.30 -8.12 -9.53
C THR A 86 14.23 -7.39 -10.88
N THR A 87 13.66 -8.06 -11.87
CA THR A 87 13.41 -7.43 -13.16
C THR A 87 12.09 -6.67 -13.14
N VAL A 88 11.95 -5.66 -14.01
CA VAL A 88 10.68 -4.93 -14.19
C VAL A 88 9.53 -5.91 -14.48
N LEU A 89 9.78 -6.98 -15.24
CA LEU A 89 8.76 -7.99 -15.56
C LEU A 89 8.30 -8.78 -14.32
N GLN A 90 9.23 -9.13 -13.43
CA GLN A 90 8.88 -9.76 -12.15
C GLN A 90 8.08 -8.81 -11.26
N ASN A 91 8.48 -7.53 -11.17
CA ASN A 91 7.73 -6.54 -10.40
C ASN A 91 6.33 -6.28 -10.99
N LEU A 92 6.17 -6.29 -12.31
CA LEU A 92 4.84 -6.24 -12.94
C LEU A 92 3.99 -7.45 -12.58
N ALA A 93 4.56 -8.65 -12.55
CA ALA A 93 3.85 -9.86 -12.13
C ALA A 93 3.38 -9.78 -10.67
N LYS A 94 4.17 -9.17 -9.75
CA LYS A 94 3.76 -8.94 -8.35
C LYS A 94 2.46 -8.12 -8.24
N THR A 95 2.18 -7.21 -9.19
CA THR A 95 0.94 -6.42 -9.17
C THR A 95 -0.34 -7.26 -9.34
N LEU A 96 -0.21 -8.52 -9.78
CA LEU A 96 -1.31 -9.46 -9.97
C LEU A 96 -1.41 -10.50 -8.83
N SER A 97 -0.66 -10.34 -7.74
CA SER A 97 -0.64 -11.32 -6.64
C SER A 97 -2.01 -11.55 -5.99
N TYR A 98 -2.90 -10.56 -6.04
CA TYR A 98 -4.27 -10.63 -5.53
C TYR A 98 -5.33 -10.93 -6.60
N SER A 99 -4.89 -11.37 -7.80
CA SER A 99 -5.80 -11.69 -8.90
C SER A 99 -6.80 -12.80 -8.52
N ASP A 100 -6.37 -13.85 -7.82
CA ASP A 100 -7.26 -14.93 -7.43
C ASP A 100 -8.40 -14.46 -6.48
N HIS A 101 -8.12 -13.49 -5.62
CA HIS A 101 -9.12 -12.94 -4.70
C HIS A 101 -10.10 -11.99 -5.38
N PHE A 102 -9.61 -11.04 -6.16
CA PHE A 102 -10.47 -9.97 -6.68
C PHE A 102 -10.89 -10.18 -8.14
N LEU A 103 -10.03 -10.77 -8.98
CA LEU A 103 -10.29 -10.94 -10.42
C LEU A 103 -11.22 -12.13 -10.68
N VAL A 104 -11.03 -13.26 -9.98
CA VAL A 104 -11.98 -14.39 -10.02
C VAL A 104 -13.33 -13.97 -9.43
N ALA A 105 -13.31 -13.21 -8.34
CA ALA A 105 -14.52 -12.67 -7.72
C ALA A 105 -15.24 -11.67 -8.65
N ALA A 106 -14.50 -10.85 -9.41
CA ALA A 106 -15.08 -9.97 -10.42
C ALA A 106 -15.78 -10.77 -11.53
N GLY A 107 -15.15 -11.85 -12.03
CA GLY A 107 -15.73 -12.72 -13.05
C GLY A 107 -17.03 -13.42 -12.62
N LYS A 108 -17.21 -13.65 -11.31
CA LYS A 108 -18.42 -14.26 -10.73
C LYS A 108 -19.51 -13.23 -10.37
N SER A 109 -19.22 -11.93 -10.39
CA SER A 109 -20.20 -10.91 -10.01
C SER A 109 -21.14 -10.59 -11.17
N ASN A 110 -22.44 -10.56 -10.89
CA ASN A 110 -23.48 -10.19 -11.86
C ASN A 110 -23.71 -8.67 -11.94
N ASP A 111 -23.39 -7.92 -10.87
CA ASP A 111 -23.51 -6.46 -10.86
C ASP A 111 -22.29 -5.82 -11.55
N PRO A 112 -22.48 -5.02 -12.62
CA PRO A 112 -21.38 -4.33 -13.28
C PRO A 112 -20.63 -3.34 -12.37
N VAL A 113 -21.29 -2.74 -11.38
CA VAL A 113 -20.65 -1.78 -10.46
C VAL A 113 -19.75 -2.51 -9.48
N GLU A 114 -20.25 -3.57 -8.84
CA GLU A 114 -19.43 -4.43 -7.98
C GLU A 114 -18.23 -5.04 -8.74
N ARG A 115 -18.45 -5.50 -9.98
CA ARG A 115 -17.38 -6.02 -10.84
C ARG A 115 -16.28 -4.98 -11.09
N LEU A 116 -16.67 -3.74 -11.39
CA LEU A 116 -15.71 -2.64 -11.56
C LEU A 116 -14.94 -2.36 -10.26
N GLY A 117 -15.63 -2.35 -9.12
CA GLY A 117 -15.01 -2.17 -7.81
C GLY A 117 -13.95 -3.24 -7.51
N ARG A 118 -14.26 -4.51 -7.82
CA ARG A 118 -13.31 -5.62 -7.66
C ARG A 118 -12.12 -5.51 -8.62
N MET A 119 -12.33 -5.07 -9.87
CA MET A 119 -11.23 -4.81 -10.82
C MET A 119 -10.30 -3.69 -10.34
N ALA A 120 -10.86 -2.60 -9.80
CA ALA A 120 -10.07 -1.53 -9.19
C ALA A 120 -9.31 -2.02 -7.96
N ALA A 121 -9.95 -2.86 -7.13
CA ALA A 121 -9.33 -3.43 -5.93
C ALA A 121 -8.09 -4.29 -6.26
N VAL A 122 -8.12 -5.12 -7.32
CA VAL A 122 -6.92 -5.86 -7.78
C VAL A 122 -5.74 -4.90 -7.96
N LYS A 123 -5.99 -3.77 -8.64
CA LYS A 123 -4.92 -2.87 -9.05
C LYS A 123 -4.33 -2.09 -7.89
N ILE A 124 -5.17 -1.65 -6.95
CA ILE A 124 -4.73 -0.95 -5.74
C ILE A 124 -4.05 -1.92 -4.76
N ALA A 125 -4.61 -3.12 -4.58
CA ALA A 125 -4.03 -4.12 -3.70
C ALA A 125 -2.61 -4.53 -4.13
N GLY A 126 -2.33 -4.59 -5.43
CA GLY A 126 -0.98 -4.91 -5.93
C GLY A 126 0.10 -3.86 -5.63
N LEU A 127 -0.27 -2.60 -5.31
CA LEU A 127 0.69 -1.50 -5.18
C LEU A 127 1.59 -1.57 -3.95
N HIS A 128 1.17 -2.25 -2.88
CA HIS A 128 2.01 -2.36 -1.68
C HIS A 128 3.10 -3.44 -1.79
N LEU A 129 3.05 -4.24 -2.87
CA LEU A 129 4.05 -5.28 -3.18
C LEU A 129 5.15 -4.78 -4.13
N THR A 130 5.01 -3.54 -4.62
CA THR A 130 5.94 -2.84 -5.52
C THR A 130 6.56 -1.65 -4.80
#